data_AF-A0A2E9GRE9-F1
#
_entry.id   AF-A0A2E9GRE9-F1
#
_cell.length_a   1.000
_cell.length_b   1.000
_cell.length_c   1.000
_cell.angle_alpha   90.00
_cell.angle_beta   90.00
_cell.angle_gamma   90.00
#
_symmetry.space_group_name_H-M   'P 1'
#
loop_
_entity.id
_entity.type
_entity.pdbx_description
1 polymer ?
#
loop_
_entity_poly.entity_id
_entity_poly.type
_entity_poly.pdbx_seq_one_letter_code
_entity_poly.pdbx_strand_id
1 'polypeptide(L)'
;MIEGAEVELYDLEKDPDESDNRAALERDVARELSERLAAVQSAPDWSETRSVGPEESELLMALGYVVSDNALEGDPFAPGLPDARVRVADVALISEGERLLRRVLAARRAGKPERRVELLGKARGVYEELRRRDPNNPHIPYGLALVEFGSGNCALALPLLERAAELHPFRLPLFTALVQCYREAGRYSDAEQAQAVLASLTEQVLDPD
;
A
#
# COMPACT_ATOMS: atom_id res chain seq x y z
N MET A 1 0.57 10.82 19.57
CA MET A 1 -0.63 11.11 18.76
C MET A 1 -0.16 11.83 17.50
N ILE A 2 -0.47 11.33 16.31
CA ILE A 2 0.03 11.92 15.05
C ILE A 2 -0.91 13.07 14.70
N GLU A 3 -0.39 14.29 14.58
CA GLU A 3 -1.16 15.44 14.09
C GLU A 3 -1.19 15.42 12.56
N GLY A 4 -2.39 15.52 11.98
CA GLY A 4 -2.59 15.51 10.54
C GLY A 4 -2.34 16.87 9.90
N ALA A 5 -2.25 16.92 8.58
CA ALA A 5 -2.06 18.17 7.82
C ALA A 5 -3.32 19.05 7.81
N GLU A 6 -4.49 18.45 8.00
CA GLU A 6 -5.78 19.14 8.09
C GLU A 6 -6.34 19.11 9.51
N VAL A 7 -7.06 20.18 9.88
CA VAL A 7 -7.79 20.23 11.15
C VAL A 7 -9.10 19.46 10.99
N GLU A 8 -9.30 18.48 11.86
CA GLU A 8 -10.46 17.57 11.83
C GLU A 8 -11.21 17.61 13.15
N LEU A 9 -12.55 17.55 13.08
CA LEU A 9 -13.42 17.48 14.24
C LEU A 9 -14.62 16.58 13.92
N TYR A 10 -14.68 15.41 14.56
CA TYR A 10 -15.74 14.41 14.35
C TYR A 10 -16.56 14.21 15.64
N ASP A 11 -17.84 13.91 15.48
CA ASP A 11 -18.76 13.55 16.57
C ASP A 11 -18.96 12.04 16.56
N LEU A 12 -18.06 11.29 17.20
CA LEU A 12 -18.01 9.83 17.12
C LEU A 12 -19.28 9.11 17.61
N GLU A 13 -20.11 9.76 18.42
CA GLU A 13 -21.40 9.18 18.85
C GLU A 13 -22.41 9.17 17.70
N LYS A 14 -22.35 10.15 16.79
CA LYS A 14 -23.25 10.29 15.65
C LYS A 14 -22.64 9.82 14.34
N ASP A 15 -21.32 9.87 14.24
CA ASP A 15 -20.51 9.55 13.07
C ASP A 15 -19.34 8.65 13.49
N PRO A 16 -19.62 7.39 13.85
CA PRO A 16 -18.60 6.44 14.30
C PRO A 16 -17.58 6.08 13.21
N ASP A 17 -17.91 6.34 11.95
CA ASP A 17 -17.04 6.07 10.79
C ASP A 17 -16.21 7.31 10.35
N GLU A 18 -16.27 8.42 11.11
CA GLU A 18 -15.50 9.65 10.85
C GLU A 18 -15.68 10.20 9.42
N SER A 19 -16.93 10.16 8.93
CA SER A 19 -17.29 10.56 7.58
C SER A 19 -17.67 12.05 7.43
N ASP A 20 -18.00 12.75 8.52
CA ASP A 20 -18.45 14.14 8.54
C ASP A 20 -17.50 15.04 9.34
N ASN A 21 -16.52 15.65 8.65
CA ASN A 21 -15.60 16.58 9.28
C ASN A 21 -16.27 17.94 9.55
N ARG A 22 -16.51 18.24 10.83
CA ARG A 22 -17.19 19.46 11.30
C ARG A 22 -16.24 20.62 11.61
N ALA A 23 -14.93 20.47 11.44
CA ALA A 23 -13.95 21.48 11.82
C ALA A 23 -14.19 22.84 11.15
N ALA A 24 -14.66 22.85 9.91
CA ALA A 24 -14.97 24.07 9.18
C ALA A 24 -16.22 24.80 9.69
N LEU A 25 -17.21 24.05 10.21
CA LEU A 25 -18.46 24.55 10.80
C LEU A 25 -18.26 25.01 12.24
N GLU A 26 -17.40 24.32 13.00
CA GLU A 26 -17.18 24.52 14.43
C GLU A 26 -15.75 24.98 14.72
N ARG A 27 -15.34 26.07 14.05
CA ARG A 27 -13.95 26.56 14.08
C ARG A 27 -13.46 26.95 15.47
N ASP A 28 -14.35 27.44 16.33
CA ASP A 28 -13.98 27.83 17.69
C ASP A 28 -13.73 26.59 18.56
N VAL A 29 -14.57 25.56 18.43
CA VAL A 29 -14.41 24.28 19.13
C VAL A 29 -13.14 23.56 18.65
N ALA A 30 -12.93 23.50 17.34
CA ALA A 30 -11.74 22.89 16.76
C ALA A 30 -10.46 23.57 17.28
N ARG A 31 -10.43 24.92 17.32
CA ARG A 31 -9.29 25.68 17.83
C ARG A 31 -9.03 25.43 19.31
N GLU A 32 -10.08 25.45 20.13
CA GLU A 32 -9.95 25.19 21.58
C GLU A 32 -9.39 23.79 21.84
N LEU A 33 -9.88 22.78 21.11
CA LEU A 33 -9.39 21.41 21.23
C LEU A 33 -7.94 21.28 20.75
N SER A 34 -7.55 21.93 19.65
CA SER A 34 -6.15 21.99 19.19
C SER A 34 -5.23 22.64 20.22
N GLU A 35 -5.65 23.75 20.85
CA GLU A 35 -4.86 24.41 21.89
C GLU A 35 -4.69 23.52 23.13
N ARG A 36 -5.77 22.85 23.57
CA ARG A 36 -5.71 21.87 24.67
C ARG A 36 -4.79 20.71 24.35
N LEU A 37 -4.84 20.20 23.12
CA LEU A 37 -3.97 19.12 22.67
C LEU A 37 -2.50 19.55 22.64
N ALA A 38 -2.21 20.72 22.09
CA ALA A 38 -0.87 21.28 22.07
C ALA A 38 -0.32 21.47 23.50
N ALA A 39 -1.17 21.87 24.45
CA ALA A 39 -0.81 21.94 25.87
C ALA A 39 -0.50 20.55 26.47
N VAL A 40 -1.22 19.50 26.07
CA VAL A 40 -0.94 18.11 26.50
C VAL A 40 0.37 17.58 25.90
N GLN A 41 0.63 17.88 24.61
CA GLN A 41 1.86 17.45 23.93
C GLN A 41 3.11 18.21 24.42
N SER A 42 2.95 19.48 24.80
CA SER A 42 4.04 20.31 25.36
C SER A 42 4.22 20.13 26.88
N ALA A 43 3.36 19.35 27.53
CA ALA A 43 3.52 19.00 28.94
C ALA A 43 4.79 18.15 29.14
N PRO A 44 5.57 18.33 30.23
CA PRO A 44 6.77 17.57 30.44
C PRO A 44 6.50 16.08 30.64
N ASP A 45 7.21 15.30 29.83
CA ASP A 45 7.61 13.90 29.98
C ASP A 45 6.53 12.81 29.96
N TRP A 46 6.00 12.55 28.77
CA TRP A 46 5.50 11.21 28.40
C TRP A 46 6.62 10.30 27.85
N SER A 47 7.86 10.80 27.89
CA SER A 47 9.03 10.26 27.21
C SER A 47 10.14 9.94 28.21
N GLU A 48 9.81 9.43 29.40
CA GLU A 48 10.80 8.67 30.14
C GLU A 48 11.18 7.55 29.16
N THR A 49 12.33 7.70 28.50
CA THR A 49 12.98 6.66 27.72
C THR A 49 13.33 5.57 28.72
N ARG A 50 12.33 4.75 29.03
CA ARG A 50 12.50 3.53 29.77
C ARG A 50 13.41 2.69 28.90
N SER A 51 14.62 2.43 29.38
CA SER A 51 15.46 1.42 28.76
C SER A 51 14.70 0.09 28.84
N VAL A 52 14.29 -0.42 27.69
CA VAL A 52 13.64 -1.73 27.59
C VAL A 52 14.68 -2.78 27.97
N GLY A 53 14.39 -3.57 29.01
CA GLY A 53 15.28 -4.64 29.44
C GLY A 53 15.36 -5.78 28.40
N PRO A 54 16.35 -6.68 28.50
CA PRO A 54 16.50 -7.80 27.56
C PRO A 54 15.25 -8.69 27.45
N GLU A 55 14.64 -9.03 28.59
CA GLU A 55 13.41 -9.83 28.63
C GLU A 55 12.20 -9.09 28.05
N GLU A 56 12.11 -7.78 28.25
CA GLU A 56 11.04 -6.96 27.69
C GLU A 56 11.18 -6.82 26.18
N SER A 57 12.41 -6.74 25.68
CA SER A 57 12.70 -6.73 24.25
C SER A 57 12.29 -8.06 23.62
N GLU A 58 12.60 -9.19 24.24
CA GLU A 58 12.12 -10.51 23.78
C GLU A 58 10.60 -10.61 23.80
N LEU A 59 9.94 -10.10 24.84
CA LEU A 59 8.48 -10.10 24.94
C LEU A 59 7.84 -9.23 23.85
N LEU A 60 8.41 -8.06 23.57
CA LEU A 60 7.94 -7.17 22.52
C LEU A 60 8.19 -7.74 21.12
N MET A 61 9.30 -8.46 20.91
CA MET A 61 9.55 -9.22 19.69
C MET A 61 8.53 -10.36 19.53
N ALA A 62 8.27 -11.13 20.59
CA ALA A 62 7.27 -12.21 20.58
C ALA A 62 5.83 -11.71 20.31
N LEU A 63 5.52 -10.48 20.73
CA LEU A 63 4.26 -9.81 20.48
C LEU A 63 4.22 -9.04 19.14
N GLY A 64 5.33 -8.98 18.41
CA GLY A 64 5.43 -8.31 17.10
C GLY A 64 5.47 -6.78 17.15
N TYR A 65 5.73 -6.18 18.32
CA TYR A 65 5.85 -4.72 18.48
C TYR A 65 7.26 -4.20 18.17
N VAL A 66 8.25 -5.08 18.06
CA VAL A 66 9.61 -4.75 17.59
C VAL A 66 9.83 -5.48 16.27
N VAL A 67 10.04 -4.72 15.19
CA VAL A 67 10.57 -5.24 13.93
C VAL A 67 12.09 -5.18 14.03
N SER A 68 12.77 -6.25 13.63
CA SER A 68 14.23 -6.33 13.58
C SER A 68 14.85 -5.13 12.84
N ASP A 69 16.12 -4.83 13.13
CA ASP A 69 16.96 -3.69 12.69
C ASP A 69 16.92 -3.28 11.19
N ASN A 70 16.16 -3.97 10.34
CA ASN A 70 15.95 -3.66 8.93
C ASN A 70 14.58 -3.00 8.62
N ALA A 71 13.85 -2.54 9.63
CA ALA A 71 12.57 -1.85 9.43
C ALA A 71 12.76 -0.41 8.94
N LEU A 72 12.74 -0.23 7.61
CA LEU A 72 12.53 1.02 6.88
C LEU A 72 13.43 2.19 7.33
N GLU A 73 14.53 2.43 6.62
CA GLU A 73 15.28 3.69 6.71
C GLU A 73 14.34 4.90 6.49
N GLY A 74 14.17 5.72 7.53
CA GLY A 74 13.45 6.99 7.49
C GLY A 74 12.74 7.31 8.80
N ASP A 75 12.79 8.56 9.26
CA ASP A 75 11.97 9.03 10.37
C ASP A 75 10.48 9.02 9.94
N PRO A 76 9.61 8.17 10.52
CA PRO A 76 8.20 8.09 10.14
C PRO A 76 7.41 9.35 10.52
N PHE A 77 8.03 10.28 11.24
CA PHE A 77 7.49 11.58 11.60
C PHE A 77 8.23 12.75 10.93
N ALA A 78 9.06 12.47 9.91
CA ALA A 78 9.81 13.50 9.21
C ALA A 78 8.87 14.62 8.67
N PRO A 79 9.16 15.89 8.95
CA PRO A 79 8.38 17.01 8.44
C PRO A 79 8.35 17.00 6.90
N GLY A 80 7.15 16.96 6.31
CA GLY A 80 6.96 16.91 4.86
C GLY A 80 6.59 15.52 4.31
N LEU A 81 6.49 14.49 5.15
CA LEU A 81 5.79 13.25 4.76
C LEU A 81 4.29 13.54 4.54
N PRO A 82 3.67 12.94 3.51
CA PRO A 82 2.22 13.02 3.33
C PRO A 82 1.50 12.52 4.59
N ASP A 83 0.42 13.19 4.97
CA ASP A 83 -0.39 12.81 6.14
C ASP A 83 -0.78 11.33 6.07
N ALA A 84 -0.38 10.57 7.08
CA ALA A 84 -0.67 9.14 7.16
C ALA A 84 -2.17 8.84 7.10
N ARG A 85 -3.04 9.77 7.53
CA ARG A 85 -4.50 9.64 7.45
C ARG A 85 -5.02 9.71 6.02
N VAL A 86 -4.40 10.52 5.15
CA VAL A 86 -4.71 10.57 3.71
C VAL A 86 -4.44 9.20 3.07
N ARG A 87 -3.40 8.50 3.54
CA ARG A 87 -3.06 7.16 3.07
C ARG A 87 -4.08 6.09 3.51
N VAL A 88 -4.91 6.33 4.53
CA VAL A 88 -5.93 5.34 4.98
C VAL A 88 -6.99 5.13 3.90
N ALA A 89 -7.47 6.21 3.27
CA ALA A 89 -8.40 6.12 2.15
C ALA A 89 -7.77 5.42 0.93
N ASP A 90 -6.47 5.68 0.69
CA ASP A 90 -5.72 5.02 -0.36
C ASP A 90 -5.51 3.52 -0.06
N VAL A 91 -5.33 3.13 1.19
CA VAL A 91 -5.24 1.72 1.64
C VAL A 91 -6.53 0.97 1.32
N ALA A 92 -7.70 1.60 1.49
CA ALA A 92 -8.98 0.98 1.12
C ALA A 92 -9.07 0.72 -0.40
N LEU A 93 -8.66 1.70 -1.22
CA LEU A 93 -8.62 1.55 -2.69
C LEU A 93 -7.58 0.49 -3.12
N ILE A 94 -6.38 0.51 -2.53
CA ILE A 94 -5.34 -0.50 -2.80
C ILE A 94 -5.87 -1.90 -2.48
N SER A 95 -6.46 -2.07 -1.30
CA SER A 95 -7.03 -3.35 -0.85
C SER A 95 -8.13 -3.83 -1.79
N GLU A 96 -9.01 -2.93 -2.24
CA GLU A 96 -10.06 -3.25 -3.19
C GLU A 96 -9.50 -3.66 -4.56
N GLY A 97 -8.52 -2.91 -5.07
CA GLY A 97 -7.83 -3.22 -6.32
C GLY A 97 -7.18 -4.60 -6.28
N GLU A 98 -6.44 -4.91 -5.22
CA GLU A 98 -5.80 -6.21 -5.03
C GLU A 98 -6.85 -7.34 -4.93
N ARG A 99 -7.95 -7.12 -4.21
CA ARG A 99 -9.05 -8.08 -4.11
C ARG A 99 -9.67 -8.38 -5.47
N LEU A 100 -9.89 -7.35 -6.30
CA LEU A 100 -10.39 -7.51 -7.67
C LEU A 100 -9.40 -8.29 -8.53
N LEU A 101 -8.10 -7.97 -8.47
CA LEU A 101 -7.06 -8.70 -9.21
C LEU A 101 -6.94 -10.18 -8.81
N ARG A 102 -7.08 -10.51 -7.52
CA ARG A 102 -7.16 -11.92 -7.08
C ARG A 102 -8.37 -12.64 -7.70
N ARG A 103 -9.52 -11.96 -7.80
CA ARG A 103 -10.73 -12.50 -8.44
C ARG A 103 -10.57 -12.64 -9.95
N VAL A 104 -9.82 -11.76 -10.61
CA VAL A 104 -9.44 -11.90 -12.04
C VAL A 104 -8.70 -13.22 -12.25
N LEU A 105 -7.71 -13.52 -11.40
CA LEU A 105 -6.96 -14.78 -11.46
C LEU A 105 -7.87 -15.99 -11.22
N ALA A 106 -8.77 -15.91 -10.25
CA ALA A 106 -9.76 -16.97 -9.99
C ALA A 106 -10.70 -17.19 -11.19
N ALA A 107 -11.22 -16.11 -11.80
CA ALA A 107 -12.08 -16.17 -12.96
C ALA A 107 -11.36 -16.74 -14.19
N ARG A 108 -10.07 -16.42 -14.37
CA ARG A 108 -9.22 -17.02 -15.42
C ARG A 108 -9.10 -18.53 -15.22
N ARG A 109 -8.78 -18.99 -14.01
CA ARG A 109 -8.67 -20.43 -13.69
C ARG A 109 -9.99 -21.18 -13.88
N ALA A 110 -11.11 -20.53 -13.55
CA ALA A 110 -12.45 -21.08 -13.73
C ALA A 110 -12.97 -21.03 -15.17
N GLY A 111 -12.19 -20.51 -16.14
CA GLY A 111 -12.62 -20.40 -17.53
C GLY A 111 -13.80 -19.46 -17.75
N LYS A 112 -13.92 -18.38 -16.96
CA LYS A 112 -15.02 -17.40 -17.02
C LYS A 112 -14.54 -16.07 -17.63
N PRO A 113 -14.42 -15.96 -18.97
CA PRO A 113 -13.82 -14.79 -19.62
C PRO A 113 -14.64 -13.52 -19.44
N GLU A 114 -15.97 -13.58 -19.44
CA GLU A 114 -16.84 -12.41 -19.26
C GLU A 114 -16.64 -11.82 -17.87
N ARG A 115 -16.61 -12.69 -16.86
CA ARG A 115 -16.36 -12.29 -15.47
C ARG A 115 -14.96 -11.70 -15.31
N ARG A 116 -13.96 -12.25 -16.01
CA ARG A 116 -12.60 -11.72 -16.02
C ARG A 116 -12.56 -10.30 -16.58
N VAL A 117 -13.21 -10.05 -17.71
CA VAL A 117 -13.28 -8.72 -18.34
C VAL A 117 -13.97 -7.71 -17.42
N GLU A 118 -15.11 -8.08 -16.81
CA GLU A 118 -15.80 -7.21 -15.86
C GLU A 118 -14.92 -6.84 -14.66
N LEU A 119 -14.21 -7.82 -14.08
CA LEU A 119 -13.35 -7.61 -12.93
C LEU A 119 -12.12 -6.76 -13.27
N LEU A 120 -11.55 -6.92 -14.46
CA LEU A 120 -10.47 -6.07 -14.97
C LEU A 120 -10.91 -4.62 -15.13
N GLY A 121 -12.12 -4.39 -15.64
CA GLY A 121 -12.70 -3.05 -15.74
C GLY A 121 -12.87 -2.38 -14.37
N LYS A 122 -13.37 -3.13 -13.38
CA LYS A 122 -13.48 -2.66 -11.99
C LYS A 122 -12.12 -2.34 -11.38
N ALA A 123 -11.15 -3.24 -11.52
CA ALA A 123 -9.80 -3.04 -11.00
C ALA A 123 -9.15 -1.80 -11.63
N ARG A 124 -9.32 -1.60 -12.94
CA ARG A 124 -8.88 -0.39 -13.63
C ARG A 124 -9.46 0.87 -13.00
N GLY A 125 -10.78 0.90 -12.80
CA GLY A 125 -11.45 2.06 -12.19
C GLY A 125 -10.88 2.42 -10.83
N VAL A 126 -10.58 1.43 -9.99
CA VAL A 126 -9.99 1.62 -8.66
C VAL A 126 -8.59 2.21 -8.73
N TYR A 127 -7.70 1.68 -9.59
CA TYR A 127 -6.34 2.21 -9.71
C TYR A 127 -6.29 3.56 -10.41
N GLU A 128 -7.25 3.86 -11.29
CA GLU A 128 -7.42 5.19 -11.88
C GLU A 128 -7.92 6.21 -10.85
N GLU A 129 -8.81 5.81 -9.94
CA GLU A 129 -9.20 6.62 -8.79
C GLU A 129 -8.00 6.92 -7.90
N LEU A 130 -7.24 5.88 -7.53
CA LEU A 130 -6.03 6.02 -6.73
C LEU A 130 -5.03 6.98 -7.39
N ARG A 131 -4.83 6.87 -8.72
CA ARG A 131 -3.95 7.77 -9.48
C ARG A 131 -4.43 9.22 -9.52
N ARG A 132 -5.74 9.47 -9.51
CA ARG A 132 -6.28 10.83 -9.43
C ARG A 132 -6.06 11.45 -8.04
N ARG A 133 -6.13 10.64 -6.98
CA ARG A 133 -5.93 11.08 -5.59
C ARG A 133 -4.46 11.30 -5.26
N ASP A 134 -3.63 10.30 -5.54
CA ASP A 134 -2.19 10.33 -5.31
C ASP A 134 -1.45 9.83 -6.57
N PRO A 135 -1.08 10.74 -7.49
CA PRO A 135 -0.36 10.38 -8.72
C PRO A 135 1.00 9.70 -8.47
N ASN A 136 1.59 9.89 -7.30
CA ASN A 136 2.91 9.36 -6.95
C ASN A 136 2.84 8.06 -6.14
N ASN A 137 1.64 7.50 -5.95
CA ASN A 137 1.47 6.29 -5.16
C ASN A 137 2.21 5.09 -5.79
N PRO A 138 3.13 4.43 -5.06
CA PRO A 138 3.96 3.36 -5.60
C PRO A 138 3.18 2.06 -5.91
N HIS A 139 1.90 1.96 -5.53
CA HIS A 139 1.05 0.82 -5.87
C HIS A 139 0.40 0.95 -7.26
N ILE A 140 0.35 2.15 -7.84
CA ILE A 140 -0.29 2.39 -9.14
C ILE A 140 0.39 1.64 -10.28
N PRO A 141 1.74 1.70 -10.45
CA PRO A 141 2.41 0.99 -11.53
C PRO A 141 2.11 -0.52 -11.47
N TYR A 142 2.16 -1.11 -10.27
CA TYR A 142 1.85 -2.53 -10.07
C TYR A 142 0.40 -2.88 -10.42
N GLY A 143 -0.56 -2.12 -9.90
CA GLY A 143 -1.99 -2.36 -10.11
C GLY A 143 -2.39 -2.24 -11.58
N LEU A 144 -2.02 -1.14 -12.22
CA LEU A 144 -2.32 -0.90 -13.63
C LEU A 144 -1.58 -1.89 -14.55
N ALA A 145 -0.33 -2.24 -14.23
CA ALA A 145 0.39 -3.25 -14.99
C ALA A 145 -0.34 -4.60 -15.02
N LEU A 146 -0.85 -5.08 -13.89
CA LEU A 146 -1.60 -6.33 -13.81
C LEU A 146 -2.96 -6.24 -14.50
N VAL A 147 -3.60 -5.06 -14.50
CA VAL A 147 -4.81 -4.81 -15.28
C VAL A 147 -4.53 -4.90 -16.78
N GLU A 148 -3.48 -4.24 -17.28
CA GLU A 148 -3.11 -4.28 -18.69
C GLU A 148 -2.70 -5.69 -19.12
N PHE A 149 -1.87 -6.35 -18.31
CA PHE A 149 -1.46 -7.72 -18.53
C PHE A 149 -2.66 -8.67 -18.57
N GLY A 150 -3.57 -8.57 -17.58
CA GLY A 150 -4.78 -9.37 -17.55
C GLY A 150 -5.73 -9.12 -18.73
N SER A 151 -5.64 -7.93 -19.34
CA SER A 151 -6.36 -7.54 -20.55
C SER A 151 -5.68 -8.03 -21.84
N GLY A 152 -4.48 -8.62 -21.75
CA GLY A 152 -3.68 -9.05 -22.91
C GLY A 152 -2.87 -7.92 -23.56
N ASN A 153 -2.80 -6.75 -22.95
CA ASN A 153 -2.12 -5.58 -23.50
C ASN A 153 -0.66 -5.53 -23.06
N CYS A 154 0.15 -6.53 -23.43
CA CYS A 154 1.54 -6.61 -22.96
C CYS A 154 2.38 -5.36 -23.33
N ALA A 155 2.09 -4.71 -24.46
CA ALA A 155 2.76 -3.46 -24.85
C ALA A 155 2.52 -2.31 -23.85
N LEU A 156 1.32 -2.23 -23.26
CA LEU A 156 1.00 -1.23 -22.22
C LEU A 156 1.45 -1.67 -20.83
N ALA A 157 1.43 -2.98 -20.57
CA ALA A 157 1.83 -3.53 -19.28
C ALA A 157 3.33 -3.39 -19.03
N LEU A 158 4.17 -3.66 -20.05
CA LEU A 158 5.62 -3.76 -19.90
C LEU A 158 6.29 -2.57 -19.18
N PRO A 159 6.09 -1.30 -19.59
CA PRO A 159 6.71 -0.16 -18.90
C PRO A 159 6.23 -0.01 -17.45
N LEU A 160 4.97 -0.36 -17.18
CA LEU A 160 4.41 -0.33 -15.83
C LEU A 160 4.95 -1.46 -14.96
N LEU A 161 5.15 -2.65 -15.54
CA LEU A 161 5.73 -3.82 -14.89
C LEU A 161 7.21 -3.57 -14.53
N GLU A 162 7.98 -2.99 -15.46
CA GLU A 162 9.38 -2.61 -15.23
C GLU A 162 9.49 -1.64 -14.06
N ARG A 163 8.68 -0.57 -14.06
CA ARG A 163 8.63 0.39 -12.95
C ARG A 163 8.18 -0.24 -11.64
N ALA A 164 7.22 -1.16 -11.68
CA ALA A 164 6.75 -1.86 -10.49
C ALA A 164 7.82 -2.80 -9.90
N ALA A 165 8.72 -3.35 -10.73
CA ALA A 165 9.78 -4.27 -10.29
C ALA A 165 10.88 -3.56 -9.52
N GLU A 166 11.14 -2.30 -9.83
CA GLU A 166 12.06 -1.44 -9.07
C GLU A 166 11.53 -1.18 -7.64
N LEU A 167 10.21 -1.11 -7.48
CA LEU A 167 9.56 -0.75 -6.21
C LEU A 167 9.18 -1.97 -5.35
N HIS A 168 8.90 -3.12 -5.98
CA HIS A 168 8.36 -4.30 -5.31
C HIS A 168 9.11 -5.59 -5.73
N PRO A 169 10.36 -5.79 -5.28
CA PRO A 169 11.22 -6.86 -5.78
C PRO A 169 10.77 -8.29 -5.38
N PHE A 170 9.77 -8.45 -4.51
CA PHE A 170 9.33 -9.76 -3.99
C PHE A 170 7.92 -10.19 -4.44
N ARG A 171 7.33 -9.58 -5.48
CA ARG A 171 5.95 -9.89 -5.92
C ARG A 171 5.94 -10.93 -7.05
N LEU A 172 5.72 -12.21 -6.72
CA LEU A 172 5.60 -13.32 -7.70
C LEU A 172 4.71 -13.04 -8.94
N PRO A 173 3.49 -12.45 -8.81
CA PRO A 173 2.64 -12.18 -9.98
C PRO A 173 3.25 -11.17 -10.96
N LEU A 174 4.11 -10.27 -10.48
CA LEU A 174 4.78 -9.27 -11.29
C LEU A 174 5.77 -9.92 -12.25
N PHE A 175 6.67 -10.77 -11.73
CA PHE A 175 7.67 -11.45 -12.53
C PHE A 175 7.04 -12.47 -13.49
N THR A 176 5.93 -13.10 -13.10
CA THR A 176 5.14 -13.94 -14.03
C THR A 176 4.65 -13.14 -15.23
N ALA A 177 4.14 -11.92 -15.00
CA ALA A 177 3.69 -11.03 -16.07
C ALA A 177 4.85 -10.50 -16.92
N LEU A 178 5.97 -10.13 -16.31
CA LEU A 178 7.19 -9.70 -17.02
C LEU A 178 7.72 -10.79 -17.95
N VAL A 179 7.88 -12.02 -17.46
CA VAL A 179 8.33 -13.15 -18.28
C VAL A 179 7.43 -13.32 -19.50
N GLN A 180 6.10 -13.31 -19.30
CA GLN A 180 5.17 -13.48 -20.41
C GLN A 180 5.27 -12.31 -21.40
N CYS A 181 5.21 -11.06 -20.94
CA CYS A 181 5.24 -9.91 -21.83
C CYS A 181 6.58 -9.70 -22.52
N TYR A 182 7.71 -10.00 -21.88
CA TYR A 182 9.01 -9.98 -22.54
C TYR A 182 9.10 -11.01 -23.67
N ARG A 183 8.57 -12.22 -23.46
CA ARG A 183 8.51 -13.24 -24.51
C ARG A 183 7.65 -12.82 -25.69
N GLU A 184 6.48 -12.22 -25.42
CA GLU A 184 5.60 -11.69 -26.46
C GLU A 184 6.26 -10.54 -27.23
N ALA A 185 7.07 -9.72 -26.57
CA ALA A 185 7.84 -8.64 -27.18
C ALA A 185 9.16 -9.11 -27.87
N GLY A 186 9.50 -10.40 -27.82
CA GLY A 186 10.76 -10.94 -28.37
C GLY A 186 12.01 -10.57 -27.55
N ARG A 187 11.85 -10.01 -26.35
CA ARG A 187 12.93 -9.63 -25.42
C ARG A 187 13.35 -10.85 -24.59
N TYR A 188 13.91 -11.87 -25.24
CA TYR A 188 14.19 -13.16 -24.60
C TYR A 188 15.23 -13.09 -23.48
N SER A 189 16.26 -12.25 -23.59
CA SER A 189 17.25 -12.04 -22.53
C SER A 189 16.60 -11.54 -21.23
N ASP A 190 15.67 -10.59 -21.35
CA ASP A 190 15.01 -9.98 -20.21
C ASP A 190 13.99 -10.94 -19.60
N ALA A 191 13.36 -11.78 -20.44
CA ALA A 191 12.51 -12.87 -19.99
C ALA A 191 13.30 -13.91 -19.17
N GLU A 192 14.51 -14.28 -19.58
CA GLU A 192 15.37 -15.20 -18.82
C GLU A 192 15.77 -14.62 -17.46
N GLN A 193 16.14 -13.34 -17.42
CA GLN A 193 16.45 -12.65 -16.17
C GLN A 193 15.23 -12.61 -15.24
N ALA A 194 14.07 -12.21 -15.75
CA ALA A 194 12.83 -12.18 -14.96
C ALA A 194 12.42 -13.59 -14.49
N GLN A 195 12.69 -14.63 -15.30
CA GLN A 195 12.43 -16.02 -14.95
C GLN A 195 13.36 -16.53 -13.84
N ALA A 196 14.62 -16.12 -13.84
CA ALA A 196 15.57 -16.45 -12.78
C ALA A 196 15.15 -15.82 -11.44
N VAL A 197 14.72 -14.56 -11.46
CA VAL A 197 14.17 -13.89 -10.26
C VAL A 197 12.88 -14.58 -9.80
N LEU A 198 11.98 -14.94 -10.71
CA LEU A 198 10.77 -15.67 -10.36
C LEU A 198 11.10 -17.00 -9.67
N ALA A 199 12.10 -17.73 -10.18
CA ALA A 199 12.52 -19.01 -9.61
C ALA A 199 13.09 -18.85 -8.19
N SER A 200 13.98 -17.88 -7.97
CA SER A 200 14.54 -17.63 -6.64
C SER A 200 13.47 -17.22 -5.62
N LEU A 201 12.50 -16.40 -6.03
CA LEU A 201 11.37 -16.02 -5.18
C LEU A 201 10.48 -17.21 -4.84
N THR A 202 10.26 -18.14 -5.78
CA THR A 202 9.47 -19.35 -5.49
C THR A 202 10.17 -20.29 -4.52
N GLU A 203 11.50 -20.39 -4.59
CA GLU A 203 12.30 -21.22 -3.70
C GLU A 203 12.25 -20.70 -2.26
N GLN A 204 12.44 -19.39 -2.07
CA GLN A 204 12.34 -18.73 -0.76
C GLN A 204 10.96 -18.87 -0.10
N VAL A 205 9.89 -19.00 -0.89
CA VAL A 205 8.52 -19.18 -0.37
C VAL A 205 8.26 -20.64 0.04
N LEU A 206 8.97 -21.59 -0.55
CA LEU A 206 8.80 -23.03 -0.29
C LEU A 206 9.71 -23.54 0.84
N ASP A 207 10.86 -22.92 1.04
CA ASP A 207 11.75 -23.12 2.20
C ASP A 207 11.90 -21.81 3.00
N PRO A 208 10.93 -21.46 3.86
CA PRO A 208 11.13 -20.42 4.85
C PRO A 208 11.99 -21.02 5.97
N ASP A 209 13.26 -20.65 6.03
CA ASP A 209 14.12 -20.92 7.19
C ASP A 209 13.47 -20.51 8.53
#